data_AF-A0A914U6B0-F1
#
_entry.id   AF-A0A914U6B0-F1
#
_cell.length_a   1.000
_cell.length_b   1.000
_cell.length_c   1.000
_cell.angle_alpha   90.00
_cell.angle_beta   90.00
_cell.angle_gamma   90.00
#
_symmetry.space_group_name_H-M   'P 1'
#
loop_
_entity.id
_entity.type
_entity.pdbx_description
1 polymer ?
#
loop_
_entity_poly.entity_id
_entity_poly.type
_entity_poly.pdbx_seq_one_letter_code
_entity_poly.pdbx_strand_id
1 'polypeptide(L)'
;MPIKACADKLSREIEEFGYPPNFPKTEEESVVEEKSLADEITKDKSKGKKTKAMQKTGTAKYQWQIMQSLGLEDEEIKKFADPLYWLDYFPPHCIDDCKKMGLKVDWRRAFITTDVNPFLDSFV
;
A
#
# COMPACT_ATOMS: atom_id res chain seq x y z
N MET A 1 8.66 10.47 4.56
CA MET A 1 8.97 9.07 4.21
C MET A 1 7.67 8.33 3.94
N PRO A 2 7.52 7.61 2.80
CA PRO A 2 6.27 6.94 2.43
C PRO A 2 5.78 5.92 3.45
N ILE A 3 6.67 5.03 3.94
CA ILE A 3 6.34 3.97 4.91
C ILE A 3 5.75 4.57 6.19
N LYS A 4 6.48 5.52 6.81
CA LYS A 4 6.03 6.20 8.03
C LYS A 4 4.71 6.95 7.83
N ALA A 5 4.52 7.63 6.69
CA ALA A 5 3.27 8.34 6.41
C ALA A 5 2.06 7.39 6.31
N CYS A 6 2.25 6.20 5.74
CA CYS A 6 1.21 5.16 5.70
C CYS A 6 0.94 4.58 7.09
N ALA A 7 1.98 4.30 7.88
CA ALA A 7 1.85 3.80 9.25
C ALA A 7 1.13 4.81 10.16
N ASP A 8 1.51 6.09 10.12
CA ASP A 8 0.87 7.16 10.87
C ASP A 8 -0.60 7.35 10.43
N LYS A 9 -0.91 7.24 9.13
CA LYS A 9 -2.30 7.28 8.63
C LYS A 9 -3.12 6.12 9.19
N LEU A 10 -2.54 4.92 9.24
CA LEU A 10 -3.18 3.73 9.77
C LEU A 10 -3.40 3.86 11.30
N SER A 11 -2.43 4.38 12.04
CA SER A 11 -2.58 4.64 13.49
C SER A 11 -3.75 5.59 13.75
N ARG A 12 -3.85 6.68 12.97
CA ARG A 12 -4.97 7.62 13.06
C ARG A 12 -6.32 6.99 12.74
N GLU A 13 -6.38 6.13 11.72
CA GLU A 13 -7.62 5.42 11.38
C GLU A 13 -8.06 4.47 12.50
N ILE A 14 -7.13 3.77 13.16
CA ILE A 14 -7.42 2.94 14.34
C ILE A 14 -7.92 3.79 15.51
N GLU A 15 -7.29 4.95 15.76
CA GLU A 15 -7.66 5.85 16.86
C GLU A 15 -9.04 6.50 16.63
N GLU A 16 -9.34 6.92 15.40
CA GLU A 16 -10.58 7.64 15.05
C GLU A 16 -11.79 6.69 14.88
N PHE A 17 -11.60 5.50 14.30
CA PHE A 17 -12.69 4.59 13.94
C PHE A 17 -12.73 3.28 14.75
N GLY A 18 -11.74 3.03 15.60
CA GLY A 18 -11.64 1.84 16.45
C GLY A 18 -11.04 0.62 15.75
N TYR A 19 -11.21 -0.55 16.36
CA TYR A 19 -10.71 -1.84 15.87
C TYR A 19 -11.77 -2.95 16.04
N PRO A 20 -12.27 -3.57 14.94
CA PRO A 20 -12.06 -3.20 13.54
C PRO A 20 -12.68 -1.82 13.23
N PRO A 21 -12.06 -1.01 12.37
CA PRO A 21 -12.50 0.36 12.12
C PRO A 21 -13.87 0.40 11.45
N ASN A 22 -14.81 1.12 12.07
CA ASN A 22 -16.14 1.32 11.50
C ASN A 22 -16.17 2.66 10.74
N PHE A 23 -15.84 2.61 9.44
CA PHE A 23 -15.85 3.80 8.61
C PHE A 23 -17.29 4.23 8.28
N PRO A 24 -17.60 5.54 8.25
CA PRO A 24 -18.91 6.02 7.84
C PRO A 24 -19.17 5.61 6.38
N LYS A 25 -20.20 4.79 6.17
CA LYS A 25 -20.69 4.39 4.84
C LYS A 25 -21.13 5.65 4.09
N THR A 26 -20.22 6.19 3.28
CA THR A 26 -20.57 7.18 2.26
C THR A 26 -21.20 6.39 1.13
N GLU A 27 -22.35 6.83 0.62
CA GLU A 27 -23.28 6.17 -0.32
C GLU A 27 -22.72 5.75 -1.70
N GLU A 28 -21.40 5.64 -1.85
CA GLU A 28 -20.72 5.20 -3.08
C GLU A 28 -20.41 3.69 -3.09
N GLU A 29 -20.80 2.93 -2.07
CA GLU A 29 -20.58 1.48 -1.96
C GLU A 29 -21.38 0.62 -2.97
N SER A 30 -22.16 1.20 -3.89
CA SER A 30 -23.05 0.42 -4.80
C SER A 30 -22.69 0.42 -6.28
N VAL A 31 -21.61 1.08 -6.75
CA VAL A 31 -21.38 1.24 -8.22
C VAL A 31 -20.28 0.35 -8.81
N VAL A 32 -19.48 -0.36 -8.02
CA VAL A 32 -18.27 -1.02 -8.57
C VAL A 32 -18.50 -2.44 -9.10
N GLU A 33 -19.65 -3.08 -8.86
CA GLU A 33 -19.84 -4.47 -9.31
C GLU A 33 -20.24 -4.67 -10.79
N GLU A 34 -20.64 -3.65 -11.57
CA GLU A 34 -21.17 -3.92 -12.94
C GLU A 34 -20.83 -2.97 -14.11
N LYS A 35 -19.97 -1.95 -13.98
CA LYS A 35 -19.62 -1.12 -15.16
C LYS A 35 -18.26 -1.45 -15.77
N SER A 36 -18.28 -2.59 -16.48
CA SER A 36 -17.74 -2.79 -17.83
C SER A 36 -16.55 -1.93 -18.26
N LEU A 37 -15.42 -2.61 -18.44
CA LEU A 37 -14.17 -2.27 -19.14
C LEU A 37 -14.31 -1.71 -20.59
N ALA A 38 -15.49 -1.26 -21.03
CA ALA A 38 -15.80 -0.98 -22.43
C ALA A 38 -15.88 0.52 -22.80
N ASP A 39 -15.97 1.46 -21.86
CA ASP A 39 -16.27 2.88 -22.18
C ASP A 39 -15.07 3.84 -22.18
N GLU A 40 -13.84 3.37 -21.89
CA GLU A 40 -12.66 4.25 -21.79
C GLU A 40 -11.81 4.31 -23.09
N ILE A 41 -12.38 4.03 -24.27
CA ILE A 41 -11.65 4.12 -25.56
C ILE A 41 -11.92 5.44 -26.32
N THR A 42 -12.94 6.23 -25.97
CA THR A 42 -13.29 7.42 -26.75
C THR A 42 -13.47 8.70 -25.92
N LYS A 43 -12.38 9.33 -25.46
CA LYS A 43 -12.32 10.81 -25.33
C LYS A 43 -10.89 11.36 -25.13
N ASP A 44 -10.40 11.94 -26.22
CA ASP A 44 -9.50 13.09 -26.36
C ASP A 44 -8.33 13.33 -25.36
N LYS A 45 -7.10 13.14 -25.87
CA LYS A 45 -5.78 13.24 -25.21
C LYS A 45 -5.27 14.68 -24.97
N SER A 46 -6.11 15.67 -24.67
CA SER A 46 -5.64 17.08 -24.66
C SER A 46 -5.74 17.86 -23.32
N LYS A 47 -6.16 17.23 -22.21
CA LYS A 47 -6.12 17.87 -20.85
C LYS A 47 -5.33 17.07 -19.81
N GLY A 48 -4.05 16.80 -20.11
CA GLY A 48 -3.19 15.85 -19.38
C GLY A 48 -2.69 16.24 -17.97
N LYS A 49 -3.24 17.25 -17.29
CA LYS A 49 -2.74 17.71 -15.98
C LYS A 49 -3.60 17.31 -14.76
N LYS A 50 -4.89 16.99 -14.94
CA LYS A 50 -5.77 16.56 -13.82
C LYS A 50 -6.11 15.07 -13.82
N THR A 51 -5.91 14.35 -14.93
CA THR A 51 -6.33 12.95 -15.09
C THR A 51 -5.38 11.95 -14.42
N LYS A 52 -4.08 12.25 -14.35
CA LYS A 52 -3.07 11.34 -13.76
C LYS A 52 -3.15 11.22 -12.24
N ALA A 53 -3.70 12.22 -11.54
CA ALA A 53 -3.90 12.16 -10.10
C ALA A 53 -5.12 11.27 -9.76
N MET A 54 -6.20 11.41 -10.55
CA MET A 54 -7.44 10.66 -10.35
C MET A 54 -7.27 9.17 -10.68
N GLN A 55 -6.51 8.83 -11.73
CA GLN A 55 -6.21 7.42 -12.08
C GLN A 55 -5.22 6.73 -11.13
N LYS A 56 -4.52 7.46 -10.25
CA LYS A 56 -3.61 6.92 -9.24
C LYS A 56 -4.21 6.84 -7.84
N THR A 57 -5.41 7.38 -7.67
CA THR A 57 -6.14 7.27 -6.39
C THR A 57 -6.91 5.96 -6.49
N GLY A 58 -6.39 4.90 -5.86
CA GLY A 58 -7.09 3.62 -5.83
C GLY A 58 -8.50 3.78 -5.25
N THR A 59 -9.40 2.85 -5.58
CA THR A 59 -10.81 2.85 -5.17
C THR A 59 -11.01 2.89 -3.65
N ALA A 60 -9.97 2.57 -2.87
CA ALA A 60 -9.99 2.60 -1.41
C ALA A 60 -9.63 3.99 -0.86
N LYS A 61 -10.53 4.54 -0.06
CA LYS A 61 -10.39 5.86 0.58
C LYS A 61 -9.47 5.80 1.81
N TYR A 62 -9.52 4.68 2.54
CA TYR A 62 -8.81 4.46 3.79
C TYR A 62 -7.61 3.52 3.62
N GLN A 63 -6.54 3.76 4.38
CA GLN A 63 -5.35 2.92 4.35
C GLN A 63 -5.69 1.49 4.82
N TRP A 64 -6.56 1.35 5.82
CA TRP A 64 -7.05 0.08 6.31
C TRP A 64 -7.67 -0.79 5.20
N GLN A 65 -8.55 -0.20 4.39
CA GLN A 65 -9.20 -0.89 3.26
C GLN A 65 -8.19 -1.36 2.21
N ILE A 66 -7.13 -0.58 1.96
CA ILE A 66 -6.05 -1.00 1.06
C ILE A 66 -5.36 -2.25 1.63
N MET A 67 -5.08 -2.29 2.93
CA MET A 67 -4.43 -3.44 3.57
C MET A 67 -5.32 -4.69 3.60
N GLN A 68 -6.64 -4.53 3.76
CA GLN A 68 -7.60 -5.63 3.58
C GLN A 68 -7.61 -6.15 2.13
N SER A 69 -7.51 -5.26 1.14
CA SER A 69 -7.46 -5.67 -0.28
C SER A 69 -6.18 -6.42 -0.65
N LEU A 70 -5.11 -6.26 0.14
CA LEU A 70 -3.88 -7.06 0.06
C LEU A 70 -4.07 -8.48 0.62
N GLY A 71 -5.22 -8.79 1.21
CA GLY A 71 -5.54 -10.09 1.80
C GLY A 71 -5.03 -10.28 3.23
N LEU A 72 -4.71 -9.19 3.94
CA LEU A 72 -4.23 -9.23 5.32
C LEU A 72 -5.38 -9.31 6.30
N GLU A 73 -5.20 -10.09 7.37
CA GLU A 73 -6.17 -10.19 8.46
C GLU A 73 -6.13 -8.93 9.34
N ASP A 74 -7.27 -8.56 9.92
CA ASP A 74 -7.38 -7.34 10.75
C ASP A 74 -6.34 -7.31 11.89
N GLU A 75 -6.05 -8.45 12.53
CA GLU A 75 -5.03 -8.56 13.59
C GLU A 75 -3.61 -8.23 13.09
N GLU A 76 -3.31 -8.53 11.84
CA GLU A 76 -2.03 -8.25 11.22
C GLU A 76 -1.96 -6.79 10.78
N ILE A 77 -3.05 -6.25 10.20
CA ILE A 77 -3.15 -4.85 9.78
C ILE A 77 -2.83 -3.91 10.96
N LYS A 78 -3.29 -4.24 12.17
CA LYS A 78 -2.98 -3.48 13.39
C LYS A 78 -1.47 -3.31 13.63
N LYS A 79 -0.64 -4.32 13.31
CA LYS A 79 0.82 -4.28 13.52
C LYS A 79 1.49 -3.29 12.58
N PHE A 80 0.89 -3.00 11.42
CA PHE A 80 1.39 -1.99 10.49
C PHE A 80 1.18 -0.54 10.95
N ALA A 81 0.56 -0.32 12.12
CA ALA A 81 0.62 0.99 12.77
C ALA A 81 2.07 1.33 13.20
N ASP A 82 2.91 0.33 13.47
CA ASP A 82 4.35 0.53 13.68
C ASP A 82 5.08 0.54 12.32
N PRO A 83 5.78 1.63 11.95
CA PRO A 83 6.55 1.68 10.71
C PRO A 83 7.67 0.63 10.63
N LEU A 84 8.19 0.13 11.76
CA LEU A 84 9.23 -0.91 11.76
C LEU A 84 8.70 -2.26 11.25
N TYR A 85 7.44 -2.59 11.56
CA TYR A 85 6.84 -3.84 11.11
C TYR A 85 6.78 -3.96 9.57
N TRP A 86 6.68 -2.82 8.87
CA TRP A 86 6.75 -2.78 7.42
C TRP A 86 8.10 -3.28 6.88
N LEU A 87 9.19 -3.02 7.61
CA LEU A 87 10.54 -3.41 7.25
C LEU A 87 10.80 -4.90 7.47
N ASP A 88 10.06 -5.53 8.38
CA ASP A 88 10.14 -6.97 8.61
C ASP A 88 9.24 -7.75 7.65
N TYR A 89 8.07 -7.19 7.32
CA TYR A 89 7.06 -7.88 6.51
C TYR A 89 7.39 -7.84 5.01
N PHE A 90 7.47 -6.65 4.40
CA PHE A 90 7.50 -6.52 2.94
C PHE A 90 8.81 -6.97 2.26
N PRO A 91 10.02 -6.75 2.82
CA PRO A 91 11.25 -7.12 2.13
C PRO A 91 11.39 -8.62 1.85
N PRO A 92 11.09 -9.55 2.79
CA PRO A 92 11.04 -10.98 2.49
C PRO A 92 10.05 -11.34 1.36
N HIS A 93 8.83 -10.78 1.39
CA HIS A 93 7.82 -11.03 0.35
C HIS A 93 8.29 -10.54 -1.03
N CYS A 94 8.90 -9.36 -1.10
CA CYS A 94 9.46 -8.81 -2.34
C CYS A 94 10.55 -9.72 -2.93
N ILE A 95 11.43 -10.25 -2.08
CA ILE A 95 12.47 -11.20 -2.50
C ILE A 95 11.84 -12.47 -3.07
N ASP A 96 10.83 -13.03 -2.40
CA ASP A 96 10.16 -14.26 -2.84
C ASP A 96 9.42 -14.06 -4.15
N ASP A 97 8.76 -12.93 -4.35
CA ASP A 97 8.09 -12.60 -5.61
C ASP A 97 9.09 -12.42 -6.76
N CYS A 98 10.22 -11.76 -6.49
CA CYS A 98 11.30 -11.64 -7.47
C CYS A 98 11.95 -13.00 -7.81
N LYS A 99 12.06 -13.91 -6.84
CA LYS A 99 12.53 -15.29 -7.07
C LYS A 99 11.53 -16.08 -7.91
N LYS A 100 10.23 -15.98 -7.62
CA LYS A 100 9.15 -16.61 -8.42
C LYS A 100 9.14 -16.09 -9.86
N MET A 101 9.44 -14.81 -10.05
CA MET A 101 9.61 -14.21 -11.38
C MET A 101 10.84 -14.76 -12.14
N GLY A 102 11.82 -15.34 -11.45
CA GLY A 102 13.03 -15.91 -12.05
C GLY A 102 14.13 -14.89 -12.36
N LEU A 103 14.20 -13.80 -11.59
CA LEU A 103 15.24 -12.78 -11.77
C LEU A 103 16.64 -13.30 -11.45
N LYS A 104 17.63 -12.93 -12.28
CA LYS A 104 19.05 -13.30 -12.10
C LYS A 104 19.76 -12.32 -11.15
N VAL A 105 19.39 -12.36 -9.87
CA VAL A 105 19.91 -11.45 -8.82
C VAL A 105 20.72 -12.23 -7.78
N ASP A 106 21.85 -11.67 -7.31
CA ASP A 106 22.61 -12.22 -6.18
C ASP A 106 22.01 -11.72 -4.85
N TRP A 107 21.14 -12.53 -4.27
CA TRP A 107 20.40 -12.23 -3.03
C TRP A 107 21.29 -12.00 -1.80
N ARG A 108 22.55 -12.45 -1.83
CA ARG A 108 23.51 -12.20 -0.72
C ARG A 108 23.89 -10.74 -0.58
N ARG A 109 23.55 -9.91 -1.56
CA ARG A 109 23.78 -8.46 -1.58
C ARG A 109 22.50 -7.67 -1.31
N ALA A 110 21.41 -8.33 -0.92
CA ALA A 110 20.19 -7.64 -0.51
C ALA A 110 20.35 -7.05 0.90
N PHE A 111 19.88 -5.82 1.11
CA PHE A 111 19.94 -5.13 2.40
C PHE A 111 18.80 -4.11 2.53
N ILE A 112 18.52 -3.68 3.77
CA ILE A 112 17.54 -2.63 4.09
C ILE A 112 18.26 -1.28 4.22
N THR A 113 17.58 -0.20 3.85
CA THR A 113 18.16 1.15 3.72
C THR A 113 17.96 2.08 4.92
N THR A 114 17.42 1.58 6.02
CA THR A 114 17.18 2.35 7.24
C THR A 114 18.32 2.13 8.26
N ASP A 115 18.31 2.92 9.32
CA ASP A 115 19.16 2.81 10.52
C ASP A 115 19.11 1.44 11.20
N VAL A 116 18.05 0.66 10.96
CA VAL A 116 17.93 -0.75 11.37
C VAL A 116 19.08 -1.61 10.83
N ASN A 117 19.71 -1.22 9.72
CA ASN A 117 20.89 -1.89 9.19
C ASN A 117 22.18 -1.14 9.59
N PRO A 118 22.90 -1.58 10.64
CA PRO A 118 24.07 -0.86 11.15
C PRO A 118 25.23 -0.79 10.15
N PHE A 119 25.34 -1.77 9.24
CA PHE A 119 26.40 -1.77 8.23
C PHE A 119 26.22 -0.68 7.18
N LEU A 120 24.97 -0.44 6.78
CA LEU A 120 24.66 0.63 5.84
C LEU A 120 24.65 1.99 6.54
N ASP A 121 24.09 2.07 7.75
CA ASP A 121 24.07 3.30 8.54
C ASP A 121 25.48 3.84 8.80
N SER A 122 26.43 2.96 9.11
CA SER A 122 27.85 3.33 9.24
C SER A 122 28.54 3.70 7.93
N PHE A 123 27.98 3.32 6.77
CA PHE A 123 28.56 3.61 5.46
C PHE A 123 28.13 4.98 4.90
N VAL A 124 26.92 5.42 5.23
CA VAL A 124 26.32 6.70 4.79
C VAL A 124 26.87 7.85 5.62
#